data_AF-A0A7L2QID3-F1
#
_entry.id   AF-A0A7L2QID3-F1
#
_cell.length_a   1.000
_cell.length_b   1.000
_cell.length_c   1.000
_cell.angle_alpha   90.00
_cell.angle_beta   90.00
_cell.angle_gamma   90.00
#
_symmetry.space_group_name_H-M   'P 1'
#
loop_
_entity.id
_entity.type
_entity.pdbx_description
1 polymer ?
#
loop_
_entity_poly.entity_id
_entity_poly.type
_entity_poly.pdbx_seq_one_letter_code
_entity_poly.pdbx_strand_id
1 'polypeptide(L)'
;PQDPAPAGALLAELQERAELYRAALGNTGSGTGNGARLRRLQRGLKTLEQLLDSVRSGKPIDRADIPPPVALGKPGGTPGLPP
;
A
#
# COMPACT_ATOMS: atom_id res chain seq x y z
N PRO A 1 -27.04 5.34 10.91
CA PRO A 1 -26.30 6.17 9.92
C PRO A 1 -24.99 5.50 9.49
N GLN A 2 -25.09 4.42 8.71
CA GLN A 2 -23.98 3.82 7.98
C GLN A 2 -24.57 3.06 6.79
N ASP A 3 -24.60 3.70 5.62
CA ASP A 3 -24.70 2.96 4.36
C ASP A 3 -24.27 3.87 3.18
N PRO A 4 -22.97 4.02 2.94
CA PRO A 4 -22.49 4.38 1.62
C PRO A 4 -22.04 3.08 0.94
N ALA A 5 -22.53 2.88 -0.27
CA ALA A 5 -22.21 1.76 -1.16
C ALA A 5 -20.79 1.18 -0.95
N PRO A 6 -20.62 -0.15 -0.93
CA PRO A 6 -19.36 -0.82 -0.59
C PRO A 6 -18.15 -0.35 -1.43
N ALA A 7 -18.41 0.16 -2.64
CA ALA A 7 -17.39 0.76 -3.51
C ALA A 7 -16.86 2.11 -2.99
N GLY A 8 -17.71 2.98 -2.43
CA GLY A 8 -17.30 4.31 -1.96
C GLY A 8 -16.41 4.25 -0.71
N ALA A 9 -16.74 3.38 0.24
CA ALA A 9 -15.91 3.15 1.42
C ALA A 9 -14.54 2.56 1.06
N LEU A 10 -14.50 1.62 0.10
CA LEU A 10 -13.25 1.04 -0.38
C LEU A 10 -12.38 2.07 -1.12
N LEU A 11 -12.99 2.93 -1.94
CA LEU A 11 -12.28 4.00 -2.63
C LEU A 11 -11.62 4.96 -1.64
N ALA A 12 -12.36 5.38 -0.61
CA ALA A 12 -11.83 6.24 0.46
C ALA A 12 -10.66 5.57 1.21
N GLU A 13 -10.78 4.28 1.56
CA GLU A 13 -9.70 3.53 2.20
C GLU A 13 -8.44 3.46 1.32
N LEU A 14 -8.61 3.18 0.02
CA LEU A 14 -7.50 3.10 -0.94
C LEU A 14 -6.81 4.47 -1.15
N GLN A 15 -7.58 5.56 -1.18
CA GLN A 15 -7.04 6.92 -1.27
C GLN A 15 -6.21 7.26 -0.03
N GLU A 16 -6.77 7.05 1.16
CA GLU A 16 -6.07 7.31 2.43
C GLU A 16 -4.77 6.49 2.50
N ARG A 17 -4.82 5.22 2.10
CA ARG A 17 -3.63 4.37 2.03
C ARG A 17 -2.61 4.88 1.01
N ALA A 18 -3.04 5.35 -0.17
CA ALA A 18 -2.14 5.91 -1.17
C ALA A 18 -1.43 7.19 -0.68
N GLU A 19 -2.13 8.04 0.05
CA GLU A 19 -1.55 9.24 0.67
C GLU A 19 -0.49 8.88 1.72
N LEU A 20 -0.76 7.88 2.58
CA LEU A 20 0.23 7.36 3.52
C LEU A 20 1.47 6.84 2.82
N TYR A 21 1.31 6.10 1.72
CA TYR A 21 2.42 5.60 0.91
C TYR A 21 3.24 6.73 0.29
N ARG A 22 2.59 7.78 -0.24
CA ARG A 22 3.24 8.98 -0.81
C ARG A 22 4.03 9.75 0.25
N ALA A 23 3.42 10.00 1.41
CA ALA A 23 4.07 10.66 2.53
C ALA A 23 5.28 9.86 3.04
N ALA A 24 5.11 8.54 3.19
CA ALA A 24 6.21 7.65 3.54
C ALA A 24 7.31 7.63 2.48
N LEU A 25 6.97 7.72 1.19
CA LEU A 25 7.92 7.81 0.09
C LEU A 25 8.78 9.08 0.19
N GLY A 26 8.16 10.23 0.44
CA GLY A 26 8.85 11.50 0.66
C GLY A 26 9.76 11.48 1.87
N ASN A 27 9.31 10.88 2.98
CA ASN A 27 10.11 10.76 4.20
C ASN A 27 11.25 9.72 4.07
N THR A 28 11.02 8.65 3.31
CA THR A 28 11.98 7.54 3.13
C THR A 28 13.03 7.83 2.06
N GLY A 29 12.66 8.56 1.00
CA GLY A 29 13.51 8.85 -0.16
C GLY A 29 14.76 9.68 0.16
N SER A 30 14.71 10.46 1.25
CA SER A 30 15.82 11.35 1.66
C SER A 30 16.87 10.68 2.55
N GLY A 31 16.66 9.43 2.98
CA GLY A 31 17.59 8.74 3.90
C GLY A 31 18.48 7.70 3.21
N THR A 32 19.80 7.86 3.33
CA THR A 32 20.81 6.87 2.89
C THR A 32 20.51 5.49 3.49
N GLY A 33 20.37 4.46 2.65
CA GLY A 33 20.09 3.07 3.08
C GLY A 33 18.64 2.61 2.97
N ASN A 34 17.69 3.48 2.61
CA ASN A 34 16.27 3.13 2.54
C ASN A 34 15.77 2.65 1.15
N GLY A 35 16.65 2.43 0.17
CA GLY A 35 16.27 2.10 -1.21
C GLY A 35 15.35 0.88 -1.35
N ALA A 36 15.53 -0.16 -0.52
CA ALA A 36 14.65 -1.33 -0.51
C ALA A 36 13.22 -0.99 -0.03
N ARG A 37 13.12 -0.12 0.97
CA ARG A 37 11.85 0.38 1.51
C ARG A 37 11.16 1.28 0.49
N LEU A 38 11.92 2.19 -0.15
CA LEU A 38 11.43 3.07 -1.20
C LEU A 38 10.85 2.27 -2.37
N ARG A 39 11.55 1.23 -2.84
CA ARG A 39 11.07 0.34 -3.90
C ARG A 39 9.80 -0.41 -3.51
N ARG A 40 9.68 -0.86 -2.25
CA ARG A 40 8.44 -1.47 -1.74
C ARG A 40 7.28 -0.48 -1.69
N LEU A 41 7.54 0.76 -1.24
CA LEU A 41 6.56 1.83 -1.21
C LEU A 41 6.10 2.21 -2.62
N GLN A 42 7.02 2.37 -3.57
CA GLN A 42 6.68 2.67 -4.97
C GLN A 42 5.80 1.59 -5.61
N ARG A 43 6.11 0.32 -5.35
CA ARG A 43 5.25 -0.78 -5.84
C ARG A 43 3.87 -0.75 -5.21
N GLY A 44 3.78 -0.60 -3.89
CA GLY A 44 2.48 -0.55 -3.20
C GLY A 44 1.64 0.65 -3.65
N LEU A 45 2.25 1.82 -3.86
CA LEU A 45 1.58 3.00 -4.40
C LEU A 45 0.97 2.71 -5.79
N LYS A 46 1.76 2.11 -6.68
CA LYS A 46 1.30 1.75 -8.04
C LYS A 46 0.14 0.76 -8.00
N THR A 47 0.14 -0.19 -7.08
CA THR A 47 -0.99 -1.11 -6.90
C THR A 47 -2.21 -0.35 -6.40
N LEU A 48 -2.08 0.51 -5.38
CA LEU A 48 -3.19 1.32 -4.88
C LEU A 48 -3.81 2.21 -5.97
N GLU A 49 -3.01 2.82 -6.84
CA GLU A 49 -3.50 3.59 -7.99
C GLU A 49 -4.30 2.72 -8.98
N GLN A 50 -3.83 1.52 -9.29
CA GLN A 50 -4.56 0.57 -10.16
C GLN A 50 -5.87 0.09 -9.52
N LEU A 51 -5.87 -0.10 -8.20
CA LEU A 51 -7.06 -0.49 -7.47
C LEU A 51 -8.06 0.67 -7.43
N LEU A 52 -7.63 1.90 -7.20
CA LEU A 52 -8.52 3.07 -7.28
C LEU A 52 -9.23 3.17 -8.64
N ASP A 53 -8.48 2.95 -9.72
CA ASP A 53 -9.04 2.95 -11.07
C ASP A 53 -10.04 1.79 -11.29
N SER A 54 -9.73 0.62 -10.74
CA SER A 54 -10.61 -0.56 -10.78
C SER A 54 -11.91 -0.34 -9.98
N VAL A 55 -11.85 0.20 -8.75
CA VAL A 55 -13.05 0.54 -7.96
C VAL A 55 -13.89 1.57 -8.70
N ARG A 56 -13.25 2.59 -9.26
CA ARG A 56 -13.94 3.66 -10.00
C ARG A 56 -14.57 3.15 -11.30
N SER A 57 -13.96 2.15 -11.93
CA SER A 57 -14.51 1.44 -13.09
C SER A 57 -15.60 0.41 -12.72
N GLY A 58 -15.88 0.21 -11.43
CA GLY A 58 -16.85 -0.80 -10.96
C GLY A 58 -16.32 -2.23 -11.02
N LYS A 59 -15.00 -2.42 -11.17
CA LYS A 59 -14.39 -3.76 -11.13
C LYS A 59 -14.28 -4.25 -9.69
N PRO A 60 -14.59 -5.53 -9.42
CA PRO A 60 -14.40 -6.12 -8.12
C PRO A 60 -12.91 -6.13 -7.79
N ILE A 61 -12.60 -5.74 -6.55
CA ILE A 61 -11.23 -5.73 -6.03
C ILE A 61 -11.11 -6.78 -4.95
N ASP A 62 -10.15 -7.66 -5.12
CA ASP A 62 -9.77 -8.60 -4.09
C ASP A 62 -8.89 -7.93 -3.04
N ARG A 63 -9.21 -8.19 -1.77
CA ARG A 63 -8.37 -7.74 -0.64
C ARG A 63 -6.97 -8.32 -0.68
N ALA A 64 -6.76 -9.43 -1.40
CA ALA A 64 -5.45 -10.03 -1.65
C ALA A 64 -4.56 -9.17 -2.55
N ASP A 65 -5.17 -8.39 -3.46
CA ASP A 65 -4.46 -7.45 -4.33
C ASP A 65 -4.16 -6.13 -3.61
N ILE A 66 -4.94 -5.78 -2.58
CA ILE A 66 -4.68 -4.58 -1.78
C ILE A 66 -3.35 -4.80 -1.04
N PRO A 67 -2.30 -4.01 -1.35
CA PRO A 67 -1.04 -4.15 -0.65
C PRO A 67 -1.31 -3.93 0.84
N PRO A 68 -0.71 -4.75 1.72
CA PRO A 68 -0.96 -4.68 3.15
C PRO A 68 -0.70 -3.25 3.62
N PRO A 69 -1.49 -2.74 4.60
CA PRO A 69 -1.21 -1.44 5.19
C PRO A 69 0.26 -1.44 5.59
N VAL A 70 0.94 -0.32 5.32
CA VAL A 70 2.37 -0.13 5.54
C VAL A 70 2.71 -0.33 7.03
N ALA A 71 2.80 -1.58 7.45
CA ALA A 71 3.70 -2.03 8.49
C ALA A 71 5.08 -1.91 7.85
N LEU A 72 5.59 -0.68 7.87
CA LEU A 72 7.01 -0.35 7.84
C LEU A 72 7.78 -1.50 8.47
N GLY A 73 8.26 -2.42 7.64
CA GLY A 73 8.56 -3.79 8.07
C GLY A 73 9.35 -3.78 9.37
N LYS A 74 8.75 -4.33 10.42
CA LYS A 74 9.56 -5.01 11.41
C LYS A 74 10.31 -6.07 10.60
N PRO A 75 11.65 -6.08 10.57
CA PRO A 75 12.38 -7.11 9.85
C PRO A 75 12.12 -8.43 10.58
N GLY A 76 11.03 -9.12 10.25
CA GLY A 76 10.97 -10.57 10.35
C GLY A 76 11.92 -11.06 9.26
N GLY A 77 13.17 -11.41 9.54
CA GLY A 77 13.56 -12.21 10.69
C GLY A 77 13.30 -13.66 10.35
N THR A 78 13.93 -14.14 9.28
CA THR A 78 14.50 -15.48 9.24
C THR A 78 15.89 -15.33 8.62
N PRO A 79 16.97 -15.30 9.41
CA PRO A 79 18.29 -15.59 8.87
C PRO A 79 18.21 -17.04 8.39
N GLY A 80 18.38 -17.26 7.09
CA GLY A 80 18.61 -18.58 6.55
C GLY A 80 19.85 -19.16 7.23
N LEU A 81 19.59 -20.18 8.05
CA LEU A 81 20.48 -21.12 8.72
C LEU A 81 21.86 -21.29 8.02
N PRO A 82 23.01 -21.09 8.69
CA PRO A 82 24.26 -21.65 8.21
C PRO A 82 24.37 -23.14 8.63
N PRO A 83 25.06 -24.00 7.85
CA PRO A 83 25.49 -25.31 8.33
C PRO A 83 26.57 -25.19 9.42
#